data_AF-A0A9Q9HNI5-F1
#
_entry.id   AF-A0A9Q9HNI5-F1
#
_cell.length_a   1.000
_cell.length_b   1.000
_cell.length_c   1.000
_cell.angle_alpha   90.00
_cell.angle_beta   90.00
_cell.angle_gamma   90.00
#
_symmetry.space_group_name_H-M   'P 1'
#
loop_
_entity.id
_entity.type
_entity.pdbx_description
1 polymer ?
#
loop_
_entity_poly.entity_id
_entity_poly.type
_entity_poly.pdbx_seq_one_letter_code
_entity_poly.pdbx_strand_id
1 'polypeptide(L)'
;MKPPSRKDGDVGLSDFREAVKLAQKSLKNKFDREFHRKELSRWQKYYRTLSAKRPEGSDSAIHYAKLSKICGELLEEYEPEPPSKKRPSKIYAPAPLTYPAFPEGITHRLHFLEGPGIRRQRAIKMAEHAPFVSRQTSGMGRVLLSVGLPSDQVQLFERIVETIGDLMGGDLKKAGFDIGYEMRPAGVEPGASWHPNPLPPELPWARIVSDNGNARGYTWQARVMGDAYLGHNQEGAPKDIPDITDVTSWDPDGDWFNILQLTDDNRVEEALQLVEKVPGEKREILFDEVVYLRFLTSSVPRAADLIFLSRKHIRKSLISERLEEEFSVFQDYLDAELQADPPLLENISRLDPDFGRHMLPPWPPASDWPATKAMLSSFTTPGGPRGRIFSVNIDIGEGSLEQIFASYMLAAENAFRRDRSIPEIGRGWVSEVALLDLVRNYWPSAVHQWRAGFLGLQSVDIFVPEERLAIEYQGQQHYEAVDLFGGQEGLIATQARDERKRKLLRLHDVRLLEWPYDAPIQTEELRGRLSALGIQIPV
;
A
#
# COMPACT_ATOMS: atom_id res chain seq x y z
N MET A 1 -31.63 -7.80 -6.36
CA MET A 1 -33.07 -7.46 -6.28
C MET A 1 -33.89 -8.70 -6.62
N LYS A 2 -35.09 -8.87 -6.05
CA LYS A 2 -35.94 -10.04 -6.35
C LYS A 2 -37.10 -9.59 -7.24
N PRO A 3 -37.24 -10.15 -8.45
CA PRO A 3 -38.39 -9.81 -9.29
C PRO A 3 -39.70 -10.27 -8.62
N PRO A 4 -40.80 -9.52 -8.79
CA PRO A 4 -42.07 -9.74 -8.13
C PRO A 4 -42.71 -11.07 -8.56
N SER A 5 -43.38 -11.71 -7.61
CA SER A 5 -44.20 -12.87 -7.88
C SER A 5 -45.49 -12.49 -8.60
N ARG A 6 -46.20 -13.48 -9.15
CA ARG A 6 -47.50 -13.25 -9.77
C ARG A 6 -48.53 -12.64 -8.80
N LYS A 7 -48.40 -12.93 -7.50
CA LYS A 7 -49.34 -12.45 -6.47
C LYS A 7 -49.26 -10.93 -6.27
N ASP A 8 -48.15 -10.31 -6.67
CA ASP A 8 -47.88 -8.89 -6.46
C ASP A 8 -48.48 -8.02 -7.57
N GLY A 9 -48.99 -8.65 -8.65
CA GLY A 9 -49.72 -7.99 -9.73
C GLY A 9 -48.94 -6.89 -10.46
N ASP A 10 -49.67 -5.96 -11.08
CA ASP A 10 -49.07 -4.84 -11.82
C ASP A 10 -48.40 -3.81 -10.90
N VAL A 11 -48.84 -3.71 -9.63
CA VAL A 11 -48.21 -2.85 -8.62
C VAL A 11 -46.78 -3.34 -8.34
N GLY A 12 -46.61 -4.64 -8.07
CA GLY A 12 -45.27 -5.21 -7.86
C GLY A 12 -44.34 -5.08 -9.06
N LEU A 13 -44.88 -5.08 -10.29
CA LEU A 13 -44.10 -4.81 -11.51
C LEU A 13 -43.63 -3.35 -11.59
N SER A 14 -44.46 -2.41 -11.18
CA SER A 14 -44.10 -0.99 -11.08
C SER A 14 -43.03 -0.76 -10.02
N ASP A 15 -43.22 -1.33 -8.82
CA ASP A 15 -42.28 -1.22 -7.71
C ASP A 15 -40.91 -1.81 -8.07
N PHE A 16 -40.90 -2.93 -8.79
CA PHE A 16 -39.68 -3.53 -9.32
C PHE A 16 -38.96 -2.61 -10.30
N ARG A 17 -39.68 -1.95 -11.19
CA ARG A 17 -39.10 -0.99 -12.15
C ARG A 17 -38.45 0.17 -11.40
N GLU A 18 -39.14 0.75 -10.41
CA GLU A 18 -38.60 1.84 -9.61
C GLU A 18 -37.38 1.42 -8.79
N ALA A 19 -37.43 0.23 -8.16
CA ALA A 19 -36.31 -0.34 -7.42
C ALA A 19 -35.06 -0.50 -8.29
N VAL A 20 -35.22 -1.04 -9.51
CA VAL A 20 -34.10 -1.20 -10.44
C VAL A 20 -33.54 0.16 -10.84
N LYS A 21 -34.38 1.15 -11.17
CA LYS A 21 -33.91 2.51 -11.51
C LYS A 21 -33.17 3.19 -10.36
N LEU A 22 -33.63 2.96 -9.13
CA LEU A 22 -32.99 3.53 -7.94
C LEU A 22 -31.63 2.86 -7.67
N ALA A 23 -31.55 1.53 -7.81
CA ALA A 23 -30.28 0.79 -7.73
C ALA A 23 -29.31 1.19 -8.84
N GLN A 24 -29.77 1.38 -10.08
CA GLN A 24 -28.96 1.86 -11.19
C GLN A 24 -28.24 3.19 -10.89
N LYS A 25 -28.90 4.09 -10.14
CA LYS A 25 -28.34 5.37 -9.69
C LYS A 25 -27.29 5.24 -8.58
N SER A 26 -27.16 4.08 -7.92
CA SER A 26 -26.20 3.86 -6.83
C SER A 26 -24.92 3.14 -7.27
N LEU A 27 -24.86 2.59 -8.49
CA LEU A 27 -23.70 1.86 -9.04
C LEU A 27 -22.59 2.81 -9.49
N LYS A 28 -21.45 2.86 -8.78
CA LYS A 28 -20.34 3.79 -9.12
C LYS A 28 -19.12 3.13 -9.76
N ASN A 29 -18.86 1.85 -9.54
CA ASN A 29 -17.70 1.19 -10.14
C ASN A 29 -18.09 0.40 -11.42
N LYS A 30 -17.08 0.10 -12.26
CA LYS A 30 -17.28 -0.59 -13.54
C LYS A 30 -17.85 -2.01 -13.36
N PHE A 31 -17.31 -2.76 -12.41
CA PHE A 31 -17.69 -4.16 -12.18
C PHE A 31 -19.16 -4.29 -11.75
N ASP A 32 -19.63 -3.44 -10.85
CA ASP A 32 -21.01 -3.46 -10.37
C ASP A 32 -21.99 -3.14 -11.51
N ARG A 33 -21.66 -2.16 -12.37
CA ARG A 33 -22.47 -1.82 -13.53
C ARG A 33 -22.50 -2.95 -14.55
N GLU A 34 -21.38 -3.60 -14.82
CA GLU A 34 -21.32 -4.77 -15.70
C GLU A 34 -22.10 -5.95 -15.13
N PHE A 35 -22.00 -6.20 -13.82
CA PHE A 35 -22.74 -7.27 -13.14
C PHE A 35 -24.25 -7.00 -13.19
N HIS A 36 -24.68 -5.78 -12.91
CA HIS A 36 -26.08 -5.38 -13.00
C HIS A 36 -26.67 -5.58 -14.40
N ARG A 37 -25.94 -5.20 -15.46
CA ARG A 37 -26.35 -5.46 -16.85
C ARG A 37 -26.49 -6.96 -17.13
N LYS A 38 -25.52 -7.77 -16.67
CA LYS A 38 -25.57 -9.24 -16.81
C LYS A 38 -26.79 -9.83 -16.07
N GLU A 39 -27.11 -9.32 -14.88
CA GLU A 39 -28.29 -9.76 -14.12
C GLU A 39 -29.60 -9.42 -14.85
N LEU A 40 -29.77 -8.18 -15.35
CA LEU A 40 -30.96 -7.79 -16.13
C LEU A 40 -31.10 -8.62 -17.41
N SER A 41 -29.99 -8.84 -18.14
CA SER A 41 -29.99 -9.69 -19.33
C SER A 41 -30.35 -11.14 -19.00
N ARG A 42 -29.84 -11.67 -17.87
CA ARG A 42 -30.18 -13.01 -17.38
C ARG A 42 -31.67 -13.12 -17.05
N TRP A 43 -32.25 -12.15 -16.33
CA TRP A 43 -33.68 -12.14 -16.00
C TRP A 43 -34.56 -11.99 -17.23
N GLN A 44 -34.20 -11.10 -18.17
CA GLN A 44 -34.90 -10.97 -19.44
C GLN A 44 -35.01 -12.33 -20.16
N LYS A 45 -33.89 -13.05 -20.31
CA LYS A 45 -33.87 -14.38 -20.94
C LYS A 45 -34.67 -15.40 -20.13
N TYR A 46 -34.46 -15.44 -18.81
CA TYR A 46 -35.12 -16.39 -17.92
C TYR A 46 -36.65 -16.27 -17.95
N TYR A 47 -37.18 -15.05 -17.81
CA TYR A 47 -38.62 -14.83 -17.82
C TYR A 47 -39.25 -15.02 -19.20
N ARG A 48 -38.52 -14.71 -20.28
CA ARG A 48 -38.95 -15.08 -21.64
C ARG A 48 -39.13 -16.58 -21.78
N THR A 49 -38.16 -17.37 -21.31
CA THR A 49 -38.25 -18.83 -21.33
C THR A 49 -39.37 -19.35 -20.44
N LEU A 50 -39.55 -18.78 -19.24
CA LEU A 50 -40.66 -19.16 -18.35
C LEU A 50 -42.02 -18.87 -18.97
N SER A 51 -42.18 -17.72 -19.61
CA SER A 51 -43.41 -17.36 -20.33
C SER A 51 -43.73 -18.39 -21.42
N ALA A 52 -42.74 -18.77 -22.23
CA ALA A 52 -42.92 -19.74 -23.32
C ALA A 52 -43.25 -21.17 -22.85
N LYS A 53 -42.90 -21.52 -21.61
CA LYS A 53 -43.20 -22.83 -21.01
C LYS A 53 -44.61 -22.92 -20.39
N ARG A 54 -45.38 -21.82 -20.36
CA ARG A 54 -46.73 -21.79 -19.80
C ARG A 54 -47.78 -21.83 -20.91
N PRO A 55 -48.99 -22.34 -20.64
CA PRO A 55 -50.08 -22.28 -21.59
C PRO A 55 -50.30 -20.84 -22.08
N GLU A 56 -50.47 -20.70 -23.39
CA GLU A 56 -50.67 -19.41 -24.04
C GLU A 56 -51.91 -18.71 -23.47
N GLY A 57 -51.78 -17.41 -23.18
CA GLY A 57 -52.85 -16.62 -22.56
C GLY A 57 -53.06 -16.84 -21.05
N SER A 58 -52.32 -17.75 -20.40
CA SER A 58 -52.42 -17.90 -18.94
C SER A 58 -51.85 -16.68 -18.20
N ASP A 59 -52.43 -16.32 -17.04
CA ASP A 59 -51.97 -15.20 -16.21
C ASP A 59 -50.47 -15.28 -15.88
N SER A 60 -49.96 -16.50 -15.71
CA SER A 60 -48.54 -16.75 -15.45
C SER A 60 -47.68 -16.46 -16.68
N ALA A 61 -48.14 -16.82 -17.89
CA ALA A 61 -47.45 -16.48 -19.13
C ALA A 61 -47.40 -14.95 -19.31
N ILE A 62 -48.53 -14.27 -19.09
CA ILE A 62 -48.65 -12.82 -19.21
C ILE A 62 -47.72 -12.10 -18.21
N HIS A 63 -47.69 -12.54 -16.96
CA HIS A 63 -46.81 -11.98 -15.92
C HIS A 63 -45.32 -12.11 -16.29
N TYR A 64 -44.88 -13.30 -16.71
CA TYR A 64 -43.48 -13.50 -17.09
C TYR A 64 -43.10 -12.75 -18.38
N ALA A 65 -44.02 -12.63 -19.34
CA ALA A 65 -43.83 -11.80 -20.53
C ALA A 65 -43.63 -10.33 -20.14
N LYS A 66 -44.45 -9.79 -19.24
CA LYS A 66 -44.31 -8.43 -18.70
C LYS A 66 -42.97 -8.23 -18.00
N LEU A 67 -42.54 -9.17 -17.15
CA LEU A 67 -41.23 -9.13 -16.47
C LEU A 67 -40.06 -9.14 -17.45
N SER A 68 -40.12 -10.01 -18.47
CA SER A 68 -39.10 -10.05 -19.52
C SER A 68 -39.05 -8.72 -20.26
N LYS A 69 -40.19 -8.09 -20.54
CA LYS A 69 -40.27 -6.80 -21.24
C LYS A 69 -39.63 -5.69 -20.38
N ILE A 70 -40.01 -5.59 -19.11
CA ILE A 70 -39.47 -4.59 -18.16
C ILE A 70 -37.95 -4.73 -18.03
N CYS A 71 -37.41 -5.95 -17.90
CA CYS A 71 -35.96 -6.15 -17.83
C CYS A 71 -35.24 -5.70 -19.11
N GLY A 72 -35.88 -5.87 -20.27
CA GLY A 72 -35.36 -5.38 -21.55
C GLY A 72 -35.34 -3.85 -21.63
N GLU A 73 -36.46 -3.21 -21.29
CA GLU A 73 -36.58 -1.74 -21.27
C GLU A 73 -35.56 -1.12 -20.30
N LEU A 74 -35.39 -1.70 -19.10
CA LEU A 74 -34.43 -1.21 -18.10
C LEU A 74 -32.98 -1.42 -18.53
N LEU A 75 -32.69 -2.42 -19.37
CA LEU A 75 -31.36 -2.66 -19.91
C LEU A 75 -31.05 -1.67 -21.03
N GLU A 76 -32.02 -1.38 -21.90
CA GLU A 76 -31.91 -0.37 -22.95
C GLU A 76 -31.72 1.04 -22.37
N GLU A 77 -32.51 1.39 -21.34
CA GLU A 77 -32.43 2.70 -20.67
C GLU A 77 -31.10 2.92 -19.93
N TYR A 78 -30.43 1.85 -19.46
CA TYR A 78 -29.20 1.98 -18.67
C TYR A 78 -27.93 2.20 -19.49
N GLU A 79 -28.03 2.09 -20.82
CA GLU A 79 -26.95 2.30 -21.78
C GLU A 79 -25.71 1.37 -21.59
N PRO A 80 -24.82 1.25 -22.60
CA PRO A 80 -23.58 0.47 -22.49
C PRO A 80 -22.61 1.02 -21.45
N GLU A 81 -21.62 0.21 -21.02
CA GLU A 81 -20.57 0.71 -20.12
C GLU A 81 -19.75 1.80 -20.81
N PRO A 82 -19.61 2.99 -20.22
CA PRO A 82 -18.76 4.03 -20.79
C PRO A 82 -17.30 3.54 -20.86
N PRO A 83 -16.56 3.90 -21.92
CA PRO A 83 -15.16 3.51 -22.05
C PRO A 83 -14.34 4.04 -20.87
N SER A 84 -13.27 3.32 -20.50
CA SER A 84 -12.39 3.72 -19.40
C SER A 84 -11.85 5.14 -19.65
N LYS A 85 -12.06 6.05 -18.70
CA LYS A 85 -11.41 7.37 -18.71
C LYS A 85 -9.90 7.16 -18.64
N LYS A 86 -9.19 7.30 -19.75
CA LYS A 86 -7.73 7.35 -19.75
C LYS A 86 -7.32 8.61 -18.99
N ARG A 87 -6.46 8.47 -17.97
CA ARG A 87 -5.85 9.66 -17.36
C ARG A 87 -5.12 10.42 -18.48
N PRO A 88 -5.30 11.74 -18.58
CA PRO A 88 -4.53 12.52 -19.53
C PRO A 88 -3.05 12.29 -19.23
N SER A 89 -2.26 11.99 -20.26
CA SER A 89 -0.81 11.94 -20.13
C SER A 89 -0.35 13.32 -19.67
N LYS A 90 0.48 13.38 -18.62
CA LYS A 90 1.15 14.63 -18.25
C LYS A 90 1.89 15.14 -19.48
N ILE A 91 1.61 16.37 -19.89
CA ILE A 91 2.34 17.03 -20.97
C ILE A 91 3.67 17.47 -20.39
N TYR A 92 4.77 17.02 -20.97
CA TYR A 92 6.11 17.46 -20.66
C TYR A 92 6.94 17.45 -21.95
N ALA A 93 7.97 18.28 -22.00
CA ALA A 93 9.00 18.20 -23.04
C ALA A 93 10.06 17.17 -22.59
N PRO A 94 10.30 16.09 -23.34
CA PRO A 94 11.35 15.13 -22.99
C PRO A 94 12.71 15.81 -22.91
N ALA A 95 13.49 15.51 -21.87
CA ALA A 95 14.84 16.02 -21.73
C ALA A 95 15.84 15.09 -22.45
N PRO A 96 16.80 15.60 -23.23
CA PRO A 96 17.77 14.76 -23.93
C PRO A 96 18.57 13.92 -22.93
N LEU A 97 18.61 12.60 -23.14
CA LEU A 97 19.47 11.71 -22.37
C LEU A 97 20.92 11.87 -22.82
N THR A 98 21.82 12.15 -21.89
CA THR A 98 23.26 12.20 -22.17
C THR A 98 23.98 11.06 -21.47
N TYR A 99 25.09 10.59 -22.06
CA TYR A 99 25.94 9.62 -21.37
C TYR A 99 27.04 10.36 -20.60
N PRO A 100 27.23 10.08 -19.29
CA PRO A 100 28.25 10.77 -18.50
C PRO A 100 29.66 10.58 -19.04
N ALA A 101 30.47 11.65 -18.99
CA ALA A 101 31.90 11.57 -19.31
C ALA A 101 32.67 10.97 -18.12
N PHE A 102 32.69 9.64 -18.01
CA PHE A 102 33.47 8.94 -16.99
C PHE A 102 34.97 9.12 -17.22
N PRO A 103 35.76 9.44 -16.17
CA PRO A 103 37.22 9.43 -16.23
C PRO A 103 37.79 8.05 -16.60
N GLU A 104 39.01 8.01 -17.15
CA GLU A 104 39.66 6.78 -17.65
C GLU A 104 39.81 5.69 -16.57
N GLY A 105 40.06 6.06 -15.31
CA GLY A 105 40.18 5.14 -14.19
C GLY A 105 38.84 4.58 -13.66
N ILE A 106 37.70 5.04 -14.18
CA ILE A 106 36.37 4.57 -13.74
C ILE A 106 35.91 3.41 -14.63
N THR A 107 36.05 2.20 -14.10
CA THR A 107 35.74 0.95 -14.80
C THR A 107 34.39 0.36 -14.40
N HIS A 108 33.94 0.61 -13.16
CA HIS A 108 32.69 0.08 -12.63
C HIS A 108 31.62 1.16 -12.67
N ARG A 109 30.54 0.90 -13.42
CA ARG A 109 29.52 1.92 -13.73
C ARG A 109 28.14 1.35 -13.54
N LEU A 110 27.26 2.14 -12.93
CA LEU A 110 25.85 1.81 -12.83
C LEU A 110 24.97 3.07 -12.89
N HIS A 111 23.71 2.88 -13.27
CA HIS A 111 22.75 3.96 -13.48
C HIS A 111 21.37 3.59 -12.95
N PHE A 112 20.77 4.46 -12.15
CA PHE A 112 19.44 4.22 -11.61
C PHE A 112 18.70 5.54 -11.33
N LEU A 113 17.37 5.48 -11.34
CA LEU A 113 16.53 6.63 -11.03
C LEU A 113 16.45 6.83 -9.52
N GLU A 114 16.59 8.09 -9.07
CA GLU A 114 16.32 8.46 -7.69
C GLU A 114 14.83 8.23 -7.34
N GLY A 115 14.55 8.02 -6.07
CA GLY A 115 13.18 7.85 -5.60
C GLY A 115 13.06 7.61 -4.10
N PRO A 116 11.84 7.70 -3.56
CA PRO A 116 11.60 7.71 -2.12
C PRO A 116 11.69 6.33 -1.45
N GLY A 117 11.90 5.25 -2.20
CA GLY A 117 12.00 3.90 -1.64
C GLY A 117 13.33 3.68 -0.92
N ILE A 118 13.32 2.96 0.20
CA ILE A 118 14.49 2.75 1.07
C ILE A 118 15.71 2.22 0.32
N ARG A 119 15.52 1.25 -0.59
CA ARG A 119 16.60 0.71 -1.44
C ARG A 119 17.26 1.78 -2.32
N ARG A 120 16.47 2.68 -2.90
CA ARG A 120 16.99 3.81 -3.69
C ARG A 120 17.71 4.81 -2.80
N GLN A 121 17.13 5.17 -1.65
CA GLN A 121 17.75 6.11 -0.70
C GLN A 121 19.08 5.57 -0.15
N ARG A 122 19.14 4.29 0.23
CA ARG A 122 20.38 3.60 0.61
C ARG A 122 21.43 3.66 -0.50
N ALA A 123 21.05 3.27 -1.73
CA ALA A 123 21.96 3.29 -2.87
C ALA A 123 22.48 4.71 -3.20
N ILE A 124 21.62 5.74 -3.10
CA ILE A 124 22.03 7.15 -3.28
C ILE A 124 23.08 7.54 -2.24
N LYS A 125 22.84 7.23 -0.96
CA LYS A 125 23.76 7.56 0.12
C LYS A 125 25.10 6.83 -0.01
N MET A 126 25.09 5.56 -0.40
CA MET A 126 26.33 4.83 -0.71
C MET A 126 27.08 5.44 -1.90
N ALA A 127 26.35 5.90 -2.92
CA ALA A 127 26.94 6.55 -4.08
C ALA A 127 27.62 7.89 -3.75
N GLU A 128 27.30 8.55 -2.62
CA GLU A 128 28.02 9.77 -2.17
C GLU A 128 29.49 9.52 -1.87
N HIS A 129 29.86 8.27 -1.59
CA HIS A 129 31.25 7.85 -1.37
C HIS A 129 31.98 7.45 -2.66
N ALA A 130 31.27 7.42 -3.80
CA ALA A 130 31.88 7.10 -5.08
C ALA A 130 32.68 8.31 -5.62
N PRO A 131 33.85 8.09 -6.25
CA PRO A 131 34.66 9.17 -6.81
C PRO A 131 34.02 9.84 -8.03
N PHE A 132 33.05 9.20 -8.69
CA PHE A 132 32.29 9.81 -9.76
C PHE A 132 30.78 9.64 -9.55
N VAL A 133 30.07 10.77 -9.54
CA VAL A 133 28.60 10.83 -9.51
C VAL A 133 28.13 11.91 -10.47
N SER A 134 27.19 11.56 -11.35
CA SER A 134 26.54 12.51 -12.27
C SER A 134 25.03 12.41 -12.13
N ARG A 135 24.35 13.57 -12.09
CA ARG A 135 22.89 13.69 -12.01
C ARG A 135 22.33 14.34 -13.27
N GLN A 136 21.28 13.75 -13.83
CA GLN A 136 20.52 14.32 -14.95
C GLN A 136 19.04 14.36 -14.58
N THR A 137 18.37 15.48 -14.85
CA THR A 137 16.94 15.66 -14.53
C THR A 137 16.11 15.58 -15.80
N SER A 138 15.08 14.76 -15.78
CA SER A 138 14.15 14.58 -16.90
C SER A 138 13.14 15.72 -17.02
N GLY A 139 12.40 15.75 -18.13
CA GLY A 139 11.27 16.68 -18.31
C GLY A 139 10.12 16.50 -17.32
N MET A 140 10.09 15.38 -16.59
CA MET A 140 9.12 15.11 -15.52
C MET A 140 9.69 15.35 -14.11
N GLY A 141 10.89 15.94 -14.00
CA GLY A 141 11.57 16.15 -12.72
C GLY A 141 12.12 14.87 -12.08
N ARG A 142 12.30 13.79 -12.86
CA ARG A 142 12.91 12.55 -12.37
C ARG A 142 14.42 12.63 -12.54
N VAL A 143 15.16 12.32 -11.48
CA VAL A 143 16.64 12.36 -11.52
C VAL A 143 17.18 10.98 -11.84
N LEU A 144 18.05 10.91 -12.86
CA LEU A 144 18.89 9.76 -13.18
C LEU A 144 20.26 9.98 -12.53
N LEU A 145 20.64 9.08 -11.63
CA LEU A 145 21.96 9.03 -11.02
C LEU A 145 22.84 8.06 -11.81
N SER A 146 24.02 8.51 -12.19
CA SER A 146 25.08 7.69 -12.79
C SER A 146 26.27 7.66 -11.83
N VAL A 147 26.70 6.47 -11.46
CA VAL A 147 27.70 6.24 -10.41
C VAL A 147 28.87 5.48 -11.02
N GLY A 148 30.08 5.91 -10.69
CA GLY A 148 31.31 5.38 -11.26
C GLY A 148 32.38 5.16 -10.19
N LEU A 149 32.96 3.96 -10.17
CA LEU A 149 34.04 3.58 -9.27
C LEU A 149 35.24 2.97 -10.02
N PRO A 150 36.46 3.15 -9.50
CA PRO A 150 37.63 2.39 -9.92
C PRO A 150 37.57 0.95 -9.40
N SER A 151 38.37 0.06 -9.98
CA SER A 151 38.38 -1.38 -9.65
C SER A 151 38.88 -1.70 -8.24
N ASP A 152 39.69 -0.84 -7.62
CA ASP A 152 40.12 -0.99 -6.22
C ASP A 152 39.00 -0.68 -5.21
N GLN A 153 37.89 -0.09 -5.65
CA GLN A 153 36.67 0.13 -4.85
C GLN A 153 35.52 -0.80 -5.25
N VAL A 154 35.84 -1.97 -5.81
CA VAL A 154 34.84 -2.95 -6.28
C VAL A 154 33.89 -3.41 -5.16
N GLN A 155 34.33 -3.44 -3.90
CA GLN A 155 33.46 -3.75 -2.76
C GLN A 155 32.32 -2.73 -2.63
N LEU A 156 32.60 -1.42 -2.69
CA LEU A 156 31.56 -0.40 -2.67
C LEU A 156 30.61 -0.53 -3.87
N PHE A 157 31.16 -0.81 -5.05
CA PHE A 157 30.36 -0.98 -6.25
C PHE A 157 29.39 -2.15 -6.14
N GLU A 158 29.86 -3.32 -5.74
CA GLU A 158 29.04 -4.52 -5.49
C GLU A 158 27.90 -4.19 -4.51
N ARG A 159 28.21 -3.46 -3.43
CA ARG A 159 27.22 -3.10 -2.42
C ARG A 159 26.14 -2.17 -2.95
N ILE A 160 26.51 -1.19 -3.77
CA ILE A 160 25.53 -0.32 -4.43
C ILE A 160 24.63 -1.17 -5.34
N VAL A 161 25.23 -2.07 -6.14
CA VAL A 161 24.52 -3.00 -7.05
C VAL A 161 23.53 -3.89 -6.29
N GLU A 162 23.93 -4.51 -5.18
CA GLU A 162 23.06 -5.37 -4.38
C GLU A 162 21.93 -4.56 -3.72
N THR A 163 22.26 -3.39 -3.16
CA THR A 163 21.30 -2.50 -2.50
C THR A 163 20.19 -2.07 -3.47
N ILE A 164 20.56 -1.63 -4.67
CA ILE A 164 19.60 -1.18 -5.68
C ILE A 164 18.91 -2.38 -6.37
N GLY A 165 19.60 -3.52 -6.53
CA GLY A 165 19.16 -4.77 -7.13
C GLY A 165 18.39 -4.62 -8.46
N ASP A 166 17.20 -5.19 -8.54
CA ASP A 166 16.32 -5.13 -9.72
C ASP A 166 15.85 -3.71 -10.12
N LEU A 167 16.07 -2.71 -9.27
CA LEU A 167 15.80 -1.31 -9.57
C LEU A 167 16.94 -0.63 -10.36
N MET A 168 18.00 -1.39 -10.71
CA MET A 168 19.00 -0.96 -11.70
C MET A 168 18.37 -0.79 -13.06
N GLY A 169 18.63 0.35 -13.68
CA GLY A 169 17.91 0.74 -14.87
C GLY A 169 16.45 1.05 -14.57
N GLY A 170 15.80 1.69 -15.53
CA GLY A 170 14.41 2.08 -15.41
C GLY A 170 13.89 2.45 -16.79
N ASP A 171 12.57 2.60 -16.90
CA ASP A 171 11.98 3.09 -18.13
C ASP A 171 12.24 4.61 -18.23
N LEU A 172 13.43 4.97 -18.73
CA LEU A 172 13.87 6.37 -18.82
C LEU A 172 12.93 7.18 -19.72
N LYS A 173 12.36 6.55 -20.75
CA LYS A 173 11.32 7.17 -21.58
C LYS A 173 10.08 7.52 -20.76
N LYS A 174 9.56 6.59 -19.95
CA LYS A 174 8.46 6.91 -19.00
C LYS A 174 8.88 7.88 -17.90
N ALA A 175 10.16 7.92 -17.55
CA ALA A 175 10.69 8.89 -16.59
C ALA A 175 10.81 10.30 -17.17
N GLY A 176 10.63 10.48 -18.49
CA GLY A 176 10.62 11.78 -19.15
C GLY A 176 11.92 12.17 -19.86
N PHE A 177 12.79 11.19 -20.14
CA PHE A 177 13.97 11.38 -20.98
C PHE A 177 13.65 11.06 -22.44
N ASP A 178 14.26 11.82 -23.34
CA ASP A 178 14.41 11.43 -24.74
C ASP A 178 15.59 10.46 -24.85
N ILE A 179 15.28 9.19 -25.08
CA ILE A 179 16.27 8.12 -25.21
C ILE A 179 16.77 7.95 -26.65
N GLY A 180 16.23 8.71 -27.62
CA GLY A 180 16.61 8.63 -29.04
C GLY A 180 16.34 7.27 -29.72
N TYR A 181 15.61 6.38 -29.05
CA TYR A 181 15.38 5.00 -29.50
C TYR A 181 13.89 4.69 -29.65
N GLU A 182 13.52 4.22 -30.84
CA GLU A 182 12.19 3.71 -31.15
C GLU A 182 12.22 2.19 -31.24
N MET A 183 11.72 1.53 -30.20
CA MET A 183 11.69 0.08 -30.11
C MET A 183 10.78 -0.57 -31.16
N ARG A 184 9.63 0.05 -31.46
CA ARG A 184 8.65 -0.51 -32.41
C ARG A 184 9.00 -0.08 -33.84
N PRO A 185 9.11 -1.00 -34.80
CA PRO A 185 9.29 -0.65 -36.21
C PRO A 185 8.13 0.18 -36.76
N ALA A 186 8.43 1.09 -37.69
CA ALA A 186 7.42 1.87 -38.39
C ALA A 186 6.49 0.97 -39.22
N GLY A 187 5.20 1.32 -39.31
CA GLY A 187 4.23 0.62 -40.15
C GLY A 187 3.66 -0.69 -39.59
N VAL A 188 3.98 -1.08 -38.36
CA VAL A 188 3.38 -2.25 -37.71
C VAL A 188 1.98 -1.90 -37.19
N GLU A 189 0.96 -2.64 -37.64
CA GLU A 189 -0.43 -2.47 -37.20
C GLU A 189 -0.62 -2.77 -35.70
N PRO A 190 -1.52 -2.07 -34.98
CA PRO A 190 -1.85 -2.37 -33.59
C PRO A 190 -2.33 -3.83 -33.43
N GLY A 191 -1.65 -4.58 -32.55
CA GLY A 191 -1.98 -5.99 -32.28
C GLY A 191 -1.24 -7.01 -33.16
N ALA A 192 -0.51 -6.58 -34.18
CA ALA A 192 0.39 -7.45 -34.93
C ALA A 192 1.61 -7.84 -34.08
N SER A 193 2.15 -9.05 -34.31
CA SER A 193 3.45 -9.45 -33.75
C SER A 193 4.59 -8.72 -34.46
N TRP A 194 5.61 -8.30 -33.72
CA TRP A 194 6.78 -7.61 -34.26
C TRP A 194 8.03 -7.90 -33.44
N HIS A 195 9.18 -7.76 -34.08
CA HIS A 195 10.49 -7.77 -33.43
C HIS A 195 10.97 -6.32 -33.22
N PRO A 196 11.61 -6.03 -32.07
CA PRO A 196 12.10 -4.68 -31.81
C PRO A 196 13.23 -4.30 -32.77
N ASN A 197 13.33 -3.00 -33.08
CA ASN A 197 14.48 -2.47 -33.80
C ASN A 197 15.78 -2.82 -33.03
N PRO A 198 16.92 -3.01 -33.70
CA PRO A 198 18.20 -3.11 -33.02
C PRO A 198 18.48 -1.81 -32.24
N LEU A 199 18.97 -1.92 -31.01
CA LEU A 199 19.38 -0.77 -30.22
C LEU A 199 20.75 -0.27 -30.69
N PRO A 200 20.87 0.95 -31.26
CA PRO A 200 22.14 1.42 -31.77
C PRO A 200 23.15 1.69 -30.64
N PRO A 201 24.37 1.13 -30.70
CA PRO A 201 25.34 1.17 -29.60
C PRO A 201 25.87 2.58 -29.28
N GLU A 202 25.81 3.51 -30.23
CA GLU A 202 26.22 4.90 -30.08
C GLU A 202 25.25 5.73 -29.21
N LEU A 203 24.02 5.26 -29.01
CA LEU A 203 23.05 5.99 -28.20
C LEU A 203 23.45 5.97 -26.72
N PRO A 204 23.28 7.10 -26.00
CA PRO A 204 23.46 7.14 -24.55
C PRO A 204 22.69 6.06 -23.80
N TRP A 205 21.47 5.76 -24.26
CA TRP A 205 20.65 4.69 -23.70
C TRP A 205 21.30 3.31 -23.82
N ALA A 206 21.89 2.98 -24.97
CA ALA A 206 22.55 1.70 -25.19
C ALA A 206 23.72 1.49 -24.24
N ARG A 207 24.53 2.54 -24.04
CA ARG A 207 25.65 2.53 -23.11
C ARG A 207 25.20 2.37 -21.65
N ILE A 208 24.16 3.08 -21.23
CA ILE A 208 23.55 2.92 -19.89
C ILE A 208 23.01 1.50 -19.67
N VAL A 209 22.35 0.93 -20.67
CA VAL A 209 21.85 -0.46 -20.62
C VAL A 209 23.01 -1.44 -20.51
N SER A 210 24.10 -1.20 -21.25
CA SER A 210 25.31 -2.01 -21.19
C SER A 210 26.00 -1.95 -19.82
N ASP A 211 26.24 -0.74 -19.29
CA ASP A 211 26.83 -0.55 -17.97
C ASP A 211 26.01 -1.25 -16.87
N ASN A 212 24.68 -1.06 -16.87
CA ASN A 212 23.79 -1.75 -15.94
C ASN A 212 23.74 -3.27 -16.18
N GLY A 213 23.89 -3.72 -17.42
CA GLY A 213 24.01 -5.13 -17.78
C GLY A 213 25.27 -5.75 -17.18
N ASN A 214 26.40 -5.06 -17.27
CA ASN A 214 27.67 -5.48 -16.70
C ASN A 214 27.63 -5.42 -15.17
N ALA A 215 27.02 -4.38 -14.59
CA ALA A 215 26.82 -4.24 -13.16
C ALA A 215 26.05 -5.43 -12.55
N ARG A 216 25.13 -6.06 -13.30
CA ARG A 216 24.43 -7.27 -12.85
C ARG A 216 25.37 -8.46 -12.61
N GLY A 217 26.57 -8.46 -13.17
CA GLY A 217 27.60 -9.46 -12.87
C GLY A 217 28.06 -9.44 -11.42
N TYR A 218 27.84 -8.34 -10.70
CA TYR A 218 28.17 -8.17 -9.29
C TYR A 218 26.98 -8.48 -8.36
N THR A 219 25.90 -9.04 -8.91
CA THR A 219 24.75 -9.47 -8.10
C THR A 219 24.97 -10.87 -7.54
N TRP A 220 24.25 -11.18 -6.48
CA TRP A 220 24.17 -12.52 -5.93
C TRP A 220 23.80 -13.59 -6.98
N GLN A 221 22.86 -13.27 -7.86
CA GLN A 221 22.43 -14.22 -8.89
C GLN A 221 23.60 -14.64 -9.80
N ALA A 222 24.49 -13.71 -10.12
CA ALA A 222 25.69 -14.02 -10.90
C ALA A 222 26.64 -14.96 -10.15
N ARG A 223 26.82 -14.73 -8.85
CA ARG A 223 27.63 -15.59 -7.98
C ARG A 223 27.08 -17.01 -7.88
N VAL A 224 25.78 -17.16 -7.65
CA VAL A 224 25.12 -18.48 -7.52
C VAL A 224 25.25 -19.29 -8.80
N MET A 225 25.03 -18.63 -9.93
CA MET A 225 25.09 -19.33 -11.21
C MET A 225 26.54 -19.69 -11.58
N GLY A 226 27.55 -19.01 -11.03
CA GLY A 226 28.96 -19.33 -11.25
C GLY A 226 29.28 -19.38 -12.74
N ASP A 227 29.86 -20.50 -13.20
CA ASP A 227 30.16 -20.73 -14.62
C ASP A 227 28.91 -20.75 -15.53
N ALA A 228 27.71 -20.98 -14.97
CA ALA A 228 26.46 -20.91 -15.72
C ALA A 228 25.95 -19.46 -15.89
N TYR A 229 26.51 -18.48 -15.17
CA TYR A 229 26.21 -17.08 -15.39
C TYR A 229 26.89 -16.61 -16.66
N LEU A 230 26.13 -16.31 -17.72
CA LEU A 230 26.72 -15.76 -18.95
C LEU A 230 26.90 -14.24 -18.90
N GLY A 231 26.10 -13.54 -18.09
CA GLY A 231 26.13 -12.07 -18.03
C GLY A 231 25.63 -11.38 -19.29
N HIS A 232 25.65 -10.05 -19.27
CA HIS A 232 25.17 -9.22 -20.39
C HIS A 232 26.08 -9.33 -21.63
N ASN A 233 27.38 -9.46 -21.42
CA ASN A 233 28.42 -9.57 -22.43
C ASN A 233 28.75 -11.02 -22.86
N GLN A 234 28.10 -12.03 -22.27
CA GLN A 234 28.40 -13.45 -22.50
C GLN A 234 29.82 -13.87 -22.06
N GLU A 235 30.48 -13.10 -21.20
CA GLU A 235 31.86 -13.37 -20.75
C GLU A 235 31.94 -14.09 -19.39
N GLY A 236 30.80 -14.31 -18.74
CA GLY A 236 30.78 -14.92 -17.41
C GLY A 236 30.55 -13.93 -16.27
N ALA A 237 30.80 -14.40 -15.05
CA ALA A 237 30.89 -13.51 -13.88
C ALA A 237 32.17 -12.66 -13.95
N PRO A 238 32.16 -11.41 -13.42
CA PRO A 238 33.35 -10.57 -13.34
C PRO A 238 34.49 -11.25 -12.55
N LYS A 239 35.74 -11.03 -12.97
CA LYS A 239 36.92 -11.67 -12.37
C LYS A 239 37.37 -11.04 -11.05
N ASP A 240 37.06 -9.76 -10.87
CA ASP A 240 37.36 -8.93 -9.71
C ASP A 240 36.19 -8.85 -8.72
N ILE A 241 35.18 -9.69 -8.90
CA ILE A 241 34.07 -9.79 -7.97
C ILE A 241 34.61 -10.14 -6.56
N PRO A 242 34.24 -9.40 -5.48
CA PRO A 242 34.81 -9.63 -4.15
C PRO A 242 34.64 -11.07 -3.66
N ASP A 243 35.59 -11.60 -2.89
CA ASP A 243 35.44 -12.93 -2.29
C ASP A 243 34.30 -12.92 -1.28
N ILE A 244 33.37 -13.87 -1.42
CA ILE A 244 32.21 -14.02 -0.54
C ILE A 244 32.58 -14.63 0.83
N THR A 245 33.72 -15.31 0.91
CA THR A 245 34.24 -15.89 2.16
C THR A 245 34.95 -14.85 3.04
N ASP A 246 35.23 -13.66 2.48
CA ASP A 246 35.67 -12.50 3.26
C ASP A 246 34.46 -11.86 3.96
N VAL A 247 34.21 -12.32 5.18
CA VAL A 247 33.11 -11.88 6.05
C VAL A 247 33.40 -10.59 6.82
N THR A 248 34.45 -9.84 6.45
CA THR A 248 34.74 -8.57 7.12
C THR A 248 33.59 -7.57 6.92
N SER A 249 32.98 -7.12 8.02
CA SER A 249 31.95 -6.09 7.94
C SER A 249 32.58 -4.78 7.49
N TRP A 250 31.95 -4.15 6.49
CA TRP A 250 32.51 -2.97 5.85
C TRP A 250 31.42 -1.95 5.52
N ASP A 251 31.74 -0.67 5.70
CA ASP A 251 30.90 0.48 5.39
C ASP A 251 31.77 1.59 4.79
N PRO A 252 31.34 2.25 3.70
CA PRO A 252 32.07 3.41 3.18
C PRO A 252 32.04 4.65 4.09
N ASP A 253 31.10 4.72 5.05
CA ASP A 253 31.00 5.79 6.03
C ASP A 253 31.78 5.41 7.30
N GLY A 254 32.74 6.24 7.67
CA GLY A 254 33.67 5.95 8.77
C GLY A 254 33.00 5.79 10.13
N ASP A 255 31.93 6.52 10.42
CA ASP A 255 31.21 6.39 11.69
C ASP A 255 30.56 5.00 11.78
N TRP A 256 29.90 4.59 10.69
CA TRP A 256 29.24 3.29 10.61
C TRP A 256 30.25 2.15 10.53
N PHE A 257 31.37 2.33 9.83
CA PHE A 257 32.46 1.36 9.81
C PHE A 257 32.94 1.03 11.23
N ASN A 258 33.16 2.05 12.07
CA ASN A 258 33.56 1.85 13.46
C ASN A 258 32.48 1.14 14.28
N ILE A 259 31.20 1.48 14.07
CA ILE A 259 30.07 0.78 14.71
C ILE A 259 30.03 -0.69 14.30
N LEU A 260 30.23 -1.00 13.01
CA LEU A 260 30.29 -2.38 12.51
C LEU A 260 31.44 -3.16 13.15
N GLN A 261 32.62 -2.56 13.25
CA GLN A 261 33.78 -3.21 13.89
C GLN A 261 33.50 -3.55 15.36
N LEU A 262 32.90 -2.63 16.13
CA LEU A 262 32.54 -2.90 17.52
C LEU A 262 31.52 -4.02 17.65
N THR A 263 30.49 -4.04 16.78
CA THR A 263 29.54 -5.15 16.75
C THR A 263 30.21 -6.47 16.37
N ASP A 264 31.16 -6.45 15.43
CA ASP A 264 31.92 -7.62 15.02
C ASP A 264 32.78 -8.21 16.13
N ASP A 265 33.32 -7.34 17.00
CA ASP A 265 34.08 -7.68 18.20
C ASP A 265 33.18 -8.03 19.41
N ASN A 266 31.86 -8.10 19.21
CA ASN A 266 30.85 -8.34 20.26
C ASN A 266 30.86 -7.28 21.38
N ARG A 267 31.18 -6.03 21.05
CA ARG A 267 31.18 -4.86 21.93
C ARG A 267 29.94 -3.99 21.66
N VAL A 268 28.76 -4.60 21.78
CA VAL A 268 27.48 -4.03 21.32
C VAL A 268 27.06 -2.77 22.10
N GLU A 269 27.43 -2.65 23.37
CA GLU A 269 27.17 -1.45 24.18
C GLU A 269 27.97 -0.24 23.69
N GLU A 270 29.25 -0.45 23.31
CA GLU A 270 30.09 0.61 22.76
C GLU A 270 29.64 1.01 21.36
N ALA A 271 29.22 0.02 20.54
CA ALA A 271 28.59 0.28 19.26
C ALA A 271 27.35 1.16 19.43
N LEU A 272 26.51 0.87 20.43
CA LEU A 272 25.32 1.68 20.73
C LEU A 272 25.69 3.11 21.13
N GLN A 273 26.72 3.30 21.96
CA GLN A 273 27.20 4.64 22.33
C GLN A 273 27.70 5.46 21.13
N LEU A 274 28.25 4.82 20.10
CA LEU A 274 28.58 5.51 18.85
C LEU A 274 27.32 5.85 18.05
N VAL A 275 26.37 4.93 17.93
CA VAL A 275 25.06 5.18 17.31
C VAL A 275 24.33 6.35 17.97
N GLU A 276 24.45 6.50 19.29
CA GLU A 276 23.87 7.60 20.06
C GLU A 276 24.41 8.98 19.69
N LYS A 277 25.65 9.05 19.18
CA LYS A 277 26.29 10.30 18.73
C LYS A 277 25.91 10.66 17.29
N VAL A 278 25.37 9.72 16.52
CA VAL A 278 24.98 9.94 15.13
C VAL A 278 23.58 10.58 15.07
N PRO A 279 23.41 11.75 14.44
CA PRO A 279 22.11 12.39 14.29
C PRO A 279 21.06 11.47 13.67
N GLY A 280 19.82 11.53 14.16
CA GLY A 280 18.71 10.68 13.72
C GLY A 280 18.56 10.61 12.19
N GLU A 281 18.62 11.74 11.50
CA GLU A 281 18.47 11.80 10.04
C GLU A 281 19.54 10.99 9.29
N LYS A 282 20.73 10.81 9.88
CA LYS A 282 21.78 9.97 9.29
C LYS A 282 21.54 8.49 9.50
N ARG A 283 20.72 8.13 10.49
CA ARG A 283 20.37 6.75 10.88
C ARG A 283 19.14 6.22 10.15
N GLU A 284 18.35 7.09 9.52
CA GLU A 284 17.10 6.75 8.80
C GLU A 284 17.26 5.56 7.83
N ILE A 285 18.35 5.55 7.07
CA ILE A 285 18.62 4.47 6.11
C ILE A 285 19.12 3.18 6.76
N LEU A 286 19.45 3.17 8.04
CA LEU A 286 19.98 2.03 8.80
C LEU A 286 19.07 1.65 9.97
N PHE A 287 17.77 1.91 9.83
CA PHE A 287 16.84 1.70 10.93
C PHE A 287 16.78 0.22 11.35
N ASP A 288 16.90 -0.74 10.42
CA ASP A 288 16.91 -2.18 10.70
C ASP A 288 18.07 -2.56 11.62
N GLU A 289 19.26 -2.02 11.32
CA GLU A 289 20.50 -2.23 12.05
C GLU A 289 20.45 -1.62 13.43
N VAL A 290 19.92 -0.39 13.53
CA VAL A 290 19.75 0.29 14.81
C VAL A 290 18.73 -0.45 15.67
N VAL A 291 17.59 -0.88 15.11
CA VAL A 291 16.58 -1.67 15.84
C VAL A 291 17.16 -3.01 16.31
N TYR A 292 17.97 -3.69 15.50
CA TYR A 292 18.61 -4.91 15.95
C TYR A 292 19.65 -4.66 17.04
N LEU A 293 20.43 -3.59 16.96
CA LEU A 293 21.36 -3.21 18.03
C LEU A 293 20.62 -2.88 19.34
N ARG A 294 19.44 -2.25 19.24
CA ARG A 294 18.55 -2.02 20.39
C ARG A 294 18.11 -3.34 21.02
N PHE A 295 17.74 -4.33 20.21
CA PHE A 295 17.41 -5.68 20.69
C PHE A 295 18.58 -6.34 21.41
N LEU A 296 19.78 -6.37 20.80
CA LEU A 296 20.96 -6.99 21.40
C LEU A 296 21.35 -6.36 22.75
N THR A 297 21.11 -5.07 22.90
CA THR A 297 21.40 -4.30 24.13
C THR A 297 20.22 -4.23 25.09
N SER A 298 19.07 -4.84 24.76
CA SER A 298 17.81 -4.72 25.49
C SER A 298 17.38 -3.26 25.76
N SER A 299 17.73 -2.35 24.84
CA SER A 299 17.39 -0.93 24.95
C SER A 299 16.15 -0.58 24.14
N VAL A 300 15.39 0.41 24.61
CA VAL A 300 14.14 0.84 23.97
C VAL A 300 14.46 1.62 22.68
N PRO A 301 13.83 1.30 21.53
CA PRO A 301 13.94 2.11 20.33
C PRO A 301 13.49 3.55 20.56
N ARG A 302 14.13 4.50 19.88
CA ARG A 302 13.73 5.91 19.89
C ARG A 302 13.03 6.31 18.61
N ALA A 303 12.21 7.35 18.64
CA ALA A 303 11.61 8.00 17.48
C ALA A 303 12.67 8.41 16.45
N ALA A 304 13.85 8.83 16.91
CA ALA A 304 14.99 9.14 16.05
C ALA A 304 15.63 7.92 15.37
N ASP A 305 15.36 6.70 15.86
CA ASP A 305 15.76 5.44 15.20
C ASP A 305 14.73 5.06 14.10
N LEU A 306 13.49 5.57 14.21
CA LEU A 306 12.34 5.18 13.38
C LEU A 306 11.90 6.27 12.40
N ILE A 307 12.78 7.20 12.02
CA ILE A 307 12.45 8.34 11.14
C ILE A 307 11.85 7.88 9.81
N PHE A 308 12.39 6.82 9.22
CA PHE A 308 11.91 6.28 7.94
C PHE A 308 10.44 5.85 8.04
N LEU A 309 10.11 5.06 9.07
CA LEU A 309 8.76 4.57 9.35
C LEU A 309 7.81 5.72 9.70
N SER A 310 8.27 6.65 10.53
CA SER A 310 7.53 7.86 10.92
C SER A 310 7.12 8.68 9.70
N ARG A 311 8.07 8.98 8.80
CA ARG A 311 7.79 9.71 7.55
C ARG A 311 6.86 8.94 6.62
N LYS A 312 7.01 7.61 6.56
CA LYS A 312 6.10 6.76 5.78
C LYS A 312 4.67 6.80 6.34
N HIS A 313 4.52 6.84 7.66
CA HIS A 313 3.24 6.94 8.34
C HIS A 313 2.56 8.29 8.08
N ILE A 314 3.23 9.41 8.41
CA ILE A 314 2.62 10.75 8.31
C ILE A 314 2.19 11.11 6.88
N ARG A 315 2.93 10.66 5.85
CA ARG A 315 2.58 10.88 4.43
C ARG A 315 1.24 10.25 4.02
N LYS A 316 0.75 9.27 4.77
CA LYS A 316 -0.54 8.63 4.55
C LYS A 316 -1.67 9.30 5.35
N SER A 317 -1.32 10.18 6.29
CA SER A 317 -2.28 10.89 7.13
C SER A 317 -3.07 11.93 6.34
N LEU A 318 -4.30 12.20 6.78
CA LEU A 318 -5.12 13.30 6.27
C LEU A 318 -4.58 14.68 6.67
N ILE A 319 -3.69 14.76 7.66
CA ILE A 319 -3.03 16.00 8.11
C ILE A 319 -1.52 15.97 7.80
N SER A 320 -1.12 15.26 6.73
CA SER A 320 0.28 15.01 6.40
C SER A 320 1.11 16.29 6.32
N GLU A 321 0.59 17.36 5.73
CA GLU A 321 1.30 18.64 5.59
C GLU A 321 1.71 19.19 6.96
N ARG A 322 0.77 19.19 7.93
CA ARG A 322 1.02 19.70 9.28
C ARG A 322 1.97 18.81 10.08
N LEU A 323 1.85 17.49 9.93
CA LEU A 323 2.78 16.54 10.57
C LEU A 323 4.20 16.65 9.99
N GLU A 324 4.33 17.00 8.71
CA GLU A 324 5.62 17.26 8.07
C GLU A 324 6.23 18.58 8.55
N GLU A 325 5.43 19.64 8.70
CA GLU A 325 5.87 20.93 9.25
C GLU A 325 6.33 20.83 10.71
N GLU A 326 5.60 20.06 11.53
CA GLU A 326 5.86 19.89 12.96
C GLU A 326 6.49 18.53 13.28
N PHE A 327 7.33 18.00 12.39
CA PHE A 327 7.83 16.62 12.48
C PHE A 327 8.59 16.32 13.78
N SER A 328 9.41 17.26 14.28
CA SER A 328 10.11 17.07 15.55
C SER A 328 9.15 16.91 16.72
N VAL A 329 8.03 17.64 16.72
CA VAL A 329 7.00 17.54 17.77
C VAL A 329 6.29 16.19 17.69
N PHE A 330 6.02 15.68 16.48
CA PHE A 330 5.52 14.32 16.31
C PHE A 330 6.52 13.27 16.84
N GLN A 331 7.82 13.47 16.64
CA GLN A 331 8.84 12.57 17.20
C GLN A 331 8.84 12.58 18.72
N ASP A 332 8.64 13.73 19.37
CA ASP A 332 8.54 13.81 20.84
C ASP A 332 7.35 12.99 21.37
N TYR A 333 6.20 13.06 20.70
CA TYR A 333 5.04 12.22 21.03
C TYR A 333 5.34 10.74 20.82
N LEU A 334 5.99 10.38 19.71
CA LEU A 334 6.37 8.99 19.45
C LEU A 334 7.36 8.45 20.49
N ASP A 335 8.35 9.25 20.89
CA ASP A 335 9.28 8.88 21.96
C ASP A 335 8.54 8.66 23.29
N ALA A 336 7.58 9.54 23.62
CA ALA A 336 6.77 9.37 24.82
C ALA A 336 5.98 8.05 24.81
N GLU A 337 5.35 7.70 23.69
CA GLU A 337 4.61 6.42 23.54
C GLU A 337 5.54 5.21 23.66
N LEU A 338 6.72 5.25 23.01
CA LEU A 338 7.71 4.16 23.07
C LEU A 338 8.27 3.97 24.48
N GLN A 339 8.42 5.03 25.27
CA GLN A 339 8.88 4.92 26.67
C GLN A 339 7.77 4.47 27.61
N ALA A 340 6.52 4.86 27.35
CA ALA A 340 5.37 4.50 28.18
C ALA A 340 5.03 3.01 28.07
N ASP A 341 5.11 2.45 26.87
CA ASP A 341 4.87 1.03 26.59
C ASP A 341 5.98 0.47 25.70
N PRO A 342 7.14 0.08 26.24
CA PRO A 342 8.26 -0.37 25.42
C PRO A 342 7.92 -1.58 24.54
N PRO A 343 8.24 -1.53 23.22
CA PRO A 343 7.93 -2.64 22.32
C PRO A 343 8.78 -3.88 22.62
N LEU A 344 8.12 -5.04 22.63
CA LEU A 344 8.79 -6.34 22.69
C LEU A 344 9.41 -6.68 21.33
N LEU A 345 10.69 -6.35 21.15
CA LEU A 345 11.41 -6.57 19.89
C LEU A 345 11.54 -8.05 19.52
N GLU A 346 11.43 -8.98 20.48
CA GLU A 346 11.36 -10.43 20.24
C GLU A 346 10.13 -10.85 19.42
N ASN A 347 9.08 -10.02 19.35
CA ASN A 347 7.94 -10.27 18.46
C ASN A 347 8.27 -10.04 16.98
N ILE A 348 9.45 -9.50 16.68
CA ILE A 348 9.96 -9.46 15.31
C ILE A 348 10.34 -10.90 14.94
N SER A 349 9.70 -11.44 13.90
CA SER A 349 9.82 -12.84 13.43
C SER A 349 11.25 -13.41 13.47
N ARG A 350 12.27 -12.65 13.04
CA ARG A 350 13.67 -13.10 13.01
C ARG A 350 14.45 -12.90 14.32
N LEU A 351 13.90 -12.16 15.26
CA LEU A 351 14.46 -11.94 16.60
C LEU A 351 13.83 -12.88 17.65
N ASP A 352 12.74 -13.55 17.30
CA ASP A 352 12.10 -14.57 18.11
C ASP A 352 13.14 -15.63 18.54
N PRO A 353 13.27 -15.92 19.85
CA PRO A 353 14.16 -16.97 20.36
C PRO A 353 13.91 -18.37 19.77
N ASP A 354 12.69 -18.66 19.32
CA ASP A 354 12.30 -19.91 18.67
C ASP A 354 12.49 -19.89 17.14
N PHE A 355 12.98 -18.78 16.56
CA PHE A 355 13.19 -18.67 15.12
C PHE A 355 14.08 -19.80 14.59
N GLY A 356 13.61 -20.49 13.55
CA GLY A 356 14.38 -21.54 12.91
C GLY A 356 14.63 -22.79 13.79
N ARG A 357 13.95 -22.96 14.93
CA ARG A 357 14.12 -24.14 15.81
C ARG A 357 13.86 -25.48 15.12
N HIS A 358 13.04 -25.47 14.07
CA HIS A 358 12.68 -26.65 13.27
C HIS A 358 13.52 -26.78 11.99
N MET A 359 14.50 -25.90 11.78
CA MET A 359 15.43 -25.98 10.64
C MET A 359 16.60 -26.92 10.97
N LEU A 360 17.28 -27.40 9.93
CA LEU A 360 18.50 -28.19 10.04
C LEU A 360 19.65 -27.48 9.31
N PRO A 361 20.74 -27.10 10.01
CA PRO A 361 20.87 -27.05 11.47
C PRO A 361 19.89 -26.04 12.10
N PRO A 362 19.51 -26.20 13.39
CA PRO A 362 18.69 -25.22 14.08
C PRO A 362 19.44 -23.89 14.17
N TRP A 363 18.72 -22.79 14.05
CA TRP A 363 19.30 -21.45 14.22
C TRP A 363 19.59 -21.20 15.71
N PRO A 364 20.76 -20.64 16.08
CA PRO A 364 20.96 -20.11 17.42
C PRO A 364 20.04 -18.92 17.65
N PRO A 365 19.63 -18.64 18.90
CA PRO A 365 18.83 -17.46 19.22
C PRO A 365 19.52 -16.19 18.71
N ALA A 366 18.74 -15.24 18.17
CA ALA A 366 19.29 -13.98 17.67
C ALA A 366 19.99 -13.14 18.77
N SER A 367 19.71 -13.42 20.04
CA SER A 367 20.39 -12.81 21.18
C SER A 367 21.81 -13.33 21.41
N ASP A 368 22.17 -14.51 20.89
CA ASP A 368 23.54 -15.04 20.91
C ASP A 368 24.26 -14.63 19.62
N TRP A 369 24.63 -13.34 19.55
CA TRP A 369 25.24 -12.76 18.37
C TRP A 369 26.49 -13.51 17.87
N PRO A 370 27.45 -13.91 18.73
CA PRO A 370 28.59 -14.72 18.31
C PRO A 370 28.17 -16.03 17.63
N ALA A 371 27.21 -16.77 18.18
CA ALA A 371 26.73 -18.01 17.58
C ALA A 371 25.96 -17.75 16.28
N THR A 372 25.09 -16.74 16.24
CA THR A 372 24.37 -16.33 15.01
C THR A 372 25.36 -15.97 13.92
N LYS A 373 26.39 -15.16 14.22
CA LYS A 373 27.44 -14.77 13.26
C LYS A 373 28.23 -15.98 12.76
N ALA A 374 28.65 -16.88 13.66
CA ALA A 374 29.36 -18.10 13.29
C ALA A 374 28.52 -18.97 12.35
N MET A 375 27.23 -19.14 12.64
CA MET A 375 26.33 -19.88 11.77
C MET A 375 26.12 -19.16 10.44
N LEU A 376 25.91 -17.84 10.43
CA LEU A 376 25.79 -17.04 9.21
C LEU A 376 27.03 -17.16 8.31
N SER A 377 28.23 -17.20 8.90
CA SER A 377 29.49 -17.39 8.18
C SER A 377 29.65 -18.80 7.59
N SER A 378 28.90 -19.79 8.09
CA SER A 378 28.95 -21.17 7.60
C SER A 378 28.11 -21.41 6.34
N PHE A 379 27.18 -20.51 6.02
CA PHE A 379 26.36 -20.62 4.82
C PHE A 379 27.09 -20.03 3.60
N THR A 380 27.16 -20.80 2.50
CA THR A 380 27.59 -20.30 1.19
C THR A 380 26.51 -19.44 0.52
N THR A 381 25.28 -19.47 1.04
CA THR A 381 24.10 -18.66 0.68
C THR A 381 23.88 -17.52 1.70
N PRO A 382 23.47 -16.31 1.28
CA PRO A 382 23.61 -15.08 2.02
C PRO A 382 22.33 -14.79 2.83
N GLY A 383 22.20 -15.49 3.96
CA GLY A 383 21.69 -14.80 5.14
C GLY A 383 22.75 -13.86 5.75
N GLY A 384 24.02 -14.00 5.33
CA GLY A 384 25.17 -13.30 5.89
C GLY A 384 25.33 -11.84 5.45
N PRO A 385 25.96 -11.02 6.31
CA PRO A 385 26.01 -9.56 6.20
C PRO A 385 26.79 -9.12 4.96
N ARG A 386 26.21 -8.17 4.22
CA ARG A 386 26.79 -7.66 2.97
C ARG A 386 26.79 -6.14 2.98
N GLY A 387 27.71 -5.58 3.76
CA GLY A 387 28.15 -4.18 3.81
C GLY A 387 27.06 -3.16 4.11
N ARG A 388 27.18 -2.58 5.30
CA ARG A 388 26.10 -2.23 6.23
C ARG A 388 25.28 -3.47 6.61
N ILE A 389 24.88 -3.58 7.87
CA ILE A 389 24.01 -4.63 8.41
C ILE A 389 24.74 -5.84 9.03
N PHE A 390 25.09 -5.73 10.31
CA PHE A 390 25.18 -6.87 11.26
C PHE A 390 23.78 -7.42 11.63
N SER A 391 22.69 -6.83 11.12
CA SER A 391 21.36 -7.35 11.42
C SER A 391 21.07 -8.63 10.64
N VAL A 392 20.58 -9.62 11.37
CA VAL A 392 19.75 -10.66 10.79
C VAL A 392 18.65 -9.90 10.05
N ASN A 393 18.70 -9.76 8.73
CA ASN A 393 17.83 -8.84 7.96
C ASN A 393 16.35 -8.94 8.41
N ILE A 394 15.96 -8.13 9.40
CA ILE A 394 14.75 -8.37 10.20
C ILE A 394 13.49 -7.99 9.42
N ASP A 395 13.67 -7.26 8.32
CA ASP A 395 12.65 -6.81 7.38
C ASP A 395 12.50 -7.71 6.14
N ILE A 396 13.33 -8.75 5.95
CA ILE A 396 13.17 -9.66 4.78
C ILE A 396 11.98 -10.60 5.01
N GLY A 397 10.90 -10.32 4.30
CA GLY A 397 9.82 -11.26 4.01
C GLY A 397 8.48 -10.96 4.68
N GLU A 398 8.41 -10.00 5.60
CA GLU A 398 7.18 -9.64 6.30
C GLU A 398 7.23 -8.14 6.60
N GLY A 399 6.14 -7.39 6.38
CA GLY A 399 6.01 -5.99 6.80
C GLY A 399 5.92 -5.81 8.32
N SER A 400 6.66 -6.64 9.06
CA SER A 400 6.58 -6.87 10.49
C SER A 400 7.04 -5.66 11.30
N LEU A 401 8.11 -4.98 10.88
CA LEU A 401 8.59 -3.76 11.55
C LEU A 401 7.55 -2.63 11.47
N GLU A 402 6.99 -2.41 10.28
CA GLU A 402 5.90 -1.44 10.12
C GLU A 402 4.70 -1.79 11.00
N GLN A 403 4.35 -3.07 11.11
CA GLN A 403 3.23 -3.54 11.90
C GLN A 403 3.46 -3.40 13.41
N ILE A 404 4.67 -3.72 13.89
CA ILE A 404 5.05 -3.62 15.31
C ILE A 404 5.02 -2.17 15.78
N PHE A 405 5.51 -1.25 14.95
CA PHE A 405 5.52 0.18 15.29
C PHE A 405 4.21 0.91 14.90
N ALA A 406 3.28 0.26 14.19
CA ALA A 406 2.07 0.94 13.69
C ALA A 406 1.20 1.52 14.79
N SER A 407 1.00 0.79 15.90
CA SER A 407 0.19 1.25 17.04
C SER A 407 0.81 2.47 17.71
N TYR A 408 2.13 2.49 17.87
CA TYR A 408 2.88 3.63 18.42
C TYR A 408 2.77 4.87 17.54
N MET A 409 2.92 4.71 16.22
CA MET A 409 2.76 5.81 15.27
C MET A 409 1.34 6.39 15.31
N LEU A 410 0.33 5.51 15.39
CA LEU A 410 -1.08 5.90 15.52
C LEU A 410 -1.36 6.63 16.84
N ALA A 411 -0.82 6.13 17.95
CA ALA A 411 -0.95 6.75 19.27
C ALA A 411 -0.30 8.14 19.30
N ALA A 412 0.92 8.25 18.76
CA ALA A 412 1.65 9.51 18.64
C ALA A 412 0.90 10.54 17.78
N GLU A 413 0.34 10.11 16.63
CA GLU A 413 -0.47 11.00 15.80
C GLU A 413 -1.76 11.43 16.53
N ASN A 414 -2.41 10.51 17.26
CA ASN A 414 -3.58 10.83 18.06
C ASN A 414 -3.29 11.79 19.21
N ALA A 415 -2.14 11.67 19.87
CA ALA A 415 -1.67 12.61 20.88
C ALA A 415 -1.43 14.00 20.25
N PHE A 416 -0.71 14.04 19.13
CA PHE A 416 -0.49 15.26 18.35
C PHE A 416 -1.80 15.95 17.94
N ARG A 417 -2.78 15.17 17.45
CA ARG A 417 -4.12 15.64 17.07
C ARG A 417 -4.88 16.21 18.26
N ARG A 418 -4.91 15.49 19.39
CA ARG A 418 -5.62 15.89 20.62
C ARG A 418 -5.14 17.23 21.15
N ASP A 419 -3.82 17.44 21.19
CA ASP A 419 -3.18 18.68 21.62
C ASP A 419 -3.53 19.88 20.72
N ARG A 420 -3.89 19.60 19.45
CA ARG A 420 -4.28 20.60 18.45
C ARG A 420 -5.79 20.68 18.25
N SER A 421 -6.58 20.04 19.12
CA SER A 421 -8.04 19.94 18.98
C SER A 421 -8.51 19.38 17.63
N ILE A 422 -7.68 18.55 17.00
CA ILE A 422 -8.00 17.82 15.77
C ILE A 422 -8.62 16.48 16.18
N PRO A 423 -9.69 16.00 15.52
CA PRO A 423 -10.22 14.67 15.77
C PRO A 423 -9.17 13.57 15.58
N GLU A 424 -9.07 12.67 16.56
CA GLU A 424 -8.21 11.47 16.51
C GLU A 424 -8.59 10.57 15.33
N ILE A 425 -7.60 9.86 14.79
CA ILE A 425 -7.79 8.82 13.79
C ILE A 425 -8.72 7.75 14.38
N GLY A 426 -9.78 7.43 13.64
CA GLY A 426 -10.79 6.47 14.10
C GLY A 426 -11.82 7.05 15.07
N ARG A 427 -11.63 8.22 15.70
CA ARG A 427 -12.68 8.87 16.52
C ARG A 427 -13.80 9.53 15.72
N GLY A 428 -13.67 9.59 14.39
CA GLY A 428 -14.83 9.75 13.51
C GLY A 428 -15.72 8.49 13.42
N TRP A 429 -15.23 7.33 13.89
CA TRP A 429 -15.84 5.99 13.83
C TRP A 429 -16.05 5.32 15.21
N VAL A 430 -15.46 5.83 16.30
CA VAL A 430 -15.63 5.26 17.66
C VAL A 430 -17.08 5.29 18.13
N SER A 431 -17.84 6.31 17.74
CA SER A 431 -19.26 6.39 18.05
C SER A 431 -20.10 5.32 17.35
N GLU A 432 -19.71 4.92 16.13
CA GLU A 432 -20.40 3.85 15.39
C GLU A 432 -20.17 2.49 16.04
N VAL A 433 -18.93 2.20 16.44
CA VAL A 433 -18.56 0.96 17.12
C VAL A 433 -19.18 0.91 18.52
N ALA A 434 -19.16 2.01 19.27
CA ALA A 434 -19.82 2.07 20.59
C ALA A 434 -21.35 1.91 20.48
N LEU A 435 -21.97 2.51 19.44
CA LEU A 435 -23.39 2.32 19.17
C LEU A 435 -23.70 0.88 18.75
N LEU A 436 -22.83 0.26 17.95
CA LEU A 436 -22.93 -1.16 17.57
C LEU A 436 -22.88 -2.06 18.81
N ASP A 437 -21.93 -1.84 19.72
CA ASP A 437 -21.81 -2.63 20.94
C ASP A 437 -23.04 -2.47 21.83
N LEU A 438 -23.57 -1.23 21.97
CA LEU A 438 -24.83 -0.98 22.67
C LEU A 438 -26.00 -1.73 22.04
N VAL A 439 -26.13 -1.71 20.71
CA VAL A 439 -27.19 -2.42 19.98
C VAL A 439 -27.04 -3.93 20.13
N ARG A 440 -25.80 -4.45 20.10
CA ARG A 440 -25.49 -5.89 20.23
C ARG A 440 -25.81 -6.47 21.60
N ASN A 441 -25.87 -5.65 22.65
CA ASN A 441 -26.35 -6.08 23.96
C ASN A 441 -27.80 -6.60 23.92
N TYR A 442 -28.60 -6.09 22.97
CA TYR A 442 -30.01 -6.45 22.82
C TYR A 442 -30.26 -7.34 21.59
N TRP A 443 -29.49 -7.13 20.52
CA TRP A 443 -29.53 -7.95 19.31
C TRP A 443 -28.13 -8.41 18.94
N PRO A 444 -27.64 -9.54 19.49
CA PRO A 444 -26.30 -10.06 19.22
C PRO A 444 -26.03 -10.34 17.73
N SER A 445 -27.09 -10.53 16.94
CA SER A 445 -27.09 -10.73 15.49
C SER A 445 -26.86 -9.45 14.67
N ALA A 446 -26.78 -8.27 15.30
CA ALA A 446 -26.59 -7.00 14.61
C ALA A 446 -25.30 -6.99 13.77
N VAL A 447 -25.46 -6.62 12.50
CA VAL A 447 -24.42 -6.63 11.47
C VAL A 447 -23.86 -5.23 11.31
N HIS A 448 -22.55 -5.09 11.54
CA HIS A 448 -21.82 -3.86 11.28
C HIS A 448 -21.57 -3.69 9.78
N GLN A 449 -21.64 -2.45 9.29
CA GLN A 449 -21.37 -2.08 7.90
C GLN A 449 -22.15 -2.97 6.92
N TRP A 450 -23.46 -3.09 7.13
CA TRP A 450 -24.34 -3.94 6.33
C TRP A 450 -24.41 -3.44 4.89
N ARG A 451 -23.91 -4.29 3.97
CA ARG A 451 -23.86 -4.02 2.54
C ARG A 451 -24.93 -4.83 1.80
N ALA A 452 -26.15 -4.31 1.82
CA ALA A 452 -27.22 -4.87 1.01
C ALA A 452 -27.00 -4.53 -0.48
N GLY A 453 -27.13 -5.50 -1.37
CA GLY A 453 -26.87 -5.29 -2.81
C GLY A 453 -27.72 -4.17 -3.46
N PHE A 454 -28.87 -3.82 -2.89
CA PHE A 454 -29.70 -2.70 -3.38
C PHE A 454 -29.17 -1.31 -2.98
N LEU A 455 -28.26 -1.22 -2.00
CA LEU A 455 -27.61 0.04 -1.58
C LEU A 455 -26.44 0.44 -2.49
N GLY A 456 -26.04 -0.44 -3.42
CA GLY A 456 -24.88 -0.22 -4.29
C GLY A 456 -23.58 -0.24 -3.47
N LEU A 457 -22.75 0.81 -3.61
CA LEU A 457 -21.51 0.95 -2.83
C LEU A 457 -21.71 1.49 -1.41
N GLN A 458 -22.94 1.87 -1.06
CA GLN A 458 -23.25 2.37 0.27
C GLN A 458 -23.46 1.20 1.23
N SER A 459 -23.05 1.40 2.48
CA SER A 459 -23.42 0.57 3.62
C SER A 459 -24.42 1.32 4.49
N VAL A 460 -25.06 0.55 5.38
CA VAL A 460 -25.64 1.07 6.62
C VAL A 460 -24.67 0.69 7.74
N ASP A 461 -24.46 1.59 8.68
CA ASP A 461 -23.55 1.40 9.80
C ASP A 461 -23.91 0.18 10.66
N ILE A 462 -25.19 0.02 11.04
CA ILE A 462 -25.66 -1.12 11.82
C ILE A 462 -27.00 -1.63 11.26
N PHE A 463 -27.12 -2.93 11.04
CA PHE A 463 -28.39 -3.57 10.65
C PHE A 463 -28.81 -4.65 11.65
N VAL A 464 -30.05 -4.57 12.13
CA VAL A 464 -30.68 -5.56 13.02
C VAL A 464 -31.66 -6.40 12.18
N PRO A 465 -31.32 -7.65 11.83
CA PRO A 465 -32.14 -8.48 10.94
C PRO A 465 -33.55 -8.76 11.45
N GLU A 466 -33.70 -9.01 12.76
CA GLU A 466 -34.96 -9.37 13.42
C GLU A 466 -36.00 -8.27 13.29
N GLU A 467 -35.56 -7.03 13.46
CA GLU A 467 -36.40 -5.84 13.38
C GLU A 467 -36.41 -5.22 11.99
N ARG A 468 -35.68 -5.79 11.01
CA ARG A 468 -35.45 -5.15 9.70
C ARG A 468 -35.10 -3.67 9.88
N LEU A 469 -34.20 -3.37 10.81
CA LEU A 469 -33.86 -2.01 11.22
C LEU A 469 -32.43 -1.68 10.78
N ALA A 470 -32.30 -0.61 10.03
CA ALA A 470 -31.04 0.07 9.75
C ALA A 470 -30.85 1.21 10.77
N ILE A 471 -29.66 1.29 11.37
CA ILE A 471 -29.24 2.41 12.22
C ILE A 471 -28.02 3.06 11.55
N GLU A 472 -28.05 4.38 11.38
CA GLU A 472 -27.00 5.19 10.76
C GLU A 472 -26.52 6.28 11.70
N TYR A 473 -25.22 6.36 11.91
CA TYR A 473 -24.59 7.42 12.69
C TYR A 473 -24.31 8.64 11.80
N GLN A 474 -24.97 9.75 12.12
CA GLN A 474 -24.93 10.97 11.32
C GLN A 474 -23.91 11.93 11.93
N GLY A 475 -22.70 11.97 11.34
CA GLY A 475 -21.66 12.93 11.68
C GLY A 475 -22.05 14.41 11.45
N GLN A 476 -21.23 15.35 11.93
CA GLN A 476 -21.49 16.79 11.81
C GLN A 476 -21.71 17.26 10.35
N GLN A 477 -21.06 16.61 9.37
CA GLN A 477 -21.18 16.91 7.94
C GLN A 477 -22.60 16.71 7.36
N HIS A 478 -23.50 16.06 8.09
CA HIS A 478 -24.90 15.89 7.69
C HIS A 478 -25.77 17.10 8.02
N TYR A 479 -25.33 17.91 8.99
CA TYR A 479 -26.07 19.04 9.54
C TYR A 479 -25.50 20.38 9.09
N GLU A 480 -24.17 20.46 8.97
CA GLU A 480 -23.45 21.72 8.74
C GLU A 480 -22.47 21.61 7.58
N ALA A 481 -22.22 22.74 6.93
CA ALA A 481 -21.20 22.84 5.90
C ALA A 481 -19.82 22.78 6.56
N VAL A 482 -19.07 21.73 6.25
CA VAL A 482 -17.70 21.53 6.74
C VAL A 482 -16.76 21.61 5.55
N ASP A 483 -15.83 22.55 5.57
CA ASP A 483 -14.94 22.85 4.42
C ASP A 483 -14.14 21.61 3.97
N LEU A 484 -13.69 20.79 4.93
CA LEU A 484 -13.00 19.52 4.67
C LEU A 484 -13.83 18.53 3.83
N PHE A 485 -15.16 18.63 3.89
CA PHE A 485 -16.10 17.77 3.16
C PHE A 485 -16.74 18.46 1.95
N GLY A 486 -16.17 19.58 1.48
CA GLY A 486 -16.64 20.32 0.32
C GLY A 486 -17.59 21.48 0.64
N GLY A 487 -17.60 21.95 1.90
CA GLY A 487 -18.39 23.11 2.32
C GLY A 487 -19.88 22.96 2.00
N GLN A 488 -20.49 24.03 1.49
CA GLN A 488 -21.93 24.05 1.19
C GLN A 488 -22.34 23.04 0.12
N GLU A 489 -21.53 22.87 -0.93
CA GLU A 489 -21.80 21.87 -1.98
C GLU A 489 -21.69 20.44 -1.43
N GLY A 490 -20.73 20.22 -0.53
CA GLY A 490 -20.55 18.98 0.22
C GLY A 490 -21.76 18.59 1.05
N LEU A 491 -22.34 19.55 1.79
CA LEU A 491 -23.56 19.37 2.57
C LEU A 491 -24.76 18.99 1.69
N ILE A 492 -25.00 19.72 0.60
CA ILE A 492 -26.10 19.45 -0.35
C ILE A 492 -25.95 18.04 -0.94
N ALA A 493 -24.73 17.67 -1.34
CA ALA A 493 -24.46 16.36 -1.91
C ALA A 493 -24.64 15.23 -0.90
N THR A 494 -24.36 15.48 0.39
CA THR A 494 -24.56 14.53 1.50
C THR A 494 -26.04 14.33 1.78
N GLN A 495 -26.82 15.40 1.94
CA GLN A 495 -28.27 15.33 2.11
C GLN A 495 -28.96 14.58 0.96
N ALA A 496 -28.49 14.80 -0.28
CA ALA A 496 -29.01 14.07 -1.45
C ALA A 496 -28.63 12.58 -1.47
N ARG A 497 -27.54 12.16 -0.81
CA ARG A 497 -27.20 10.73 -0.61
C ARG A 497 -28.08 10.12 0.47
N ASP A 498 -28.27 10.82 1.58
CA ASP A 498 -29.08 10.33 2.71
C ASP A 498 -30.54 10.14 2.32
N GLU A 499 -31.12 11.09 1.59
CA GLU A 499 -32.49 10.97 1.08
C GLU A 499 -32.67 9.79 0.11
N ARG A 500 -31.63 9.50 -0.70
CA ARG A 500 -31.65 8.30 -1.56
C ARG A 500 -31.56 7.02 -0.75
N LYS A 501 -30.71 6.99 0.29
CA LYS A 501 -30.56 5.85 1.20
C LYS A 501 -31.89 5.57 1.93
N ARG A 502 -32.56 6.60 2.45
CA ARG A 502 -33.91 6.53 3.04
C ARG A 502 -34.92 5.86 2.13
N LYS A 503 -35.01 6.30 0.87
CA LYS A 503 -35.94 5.74 -0.12
C LYS A 503 -35.63 4.27 -0.42
N LEU A 504 -34.35 3.93 -0.60
CA LEU A 504 -33.92 2.54 -0.84
C LEU A 504 -34.29 1.62 0.31
N LEU A 505 -34.03 2.03 1.55
CA LEU A 505 -34.37 1.23 2.73
C LEU A 505 -35.88 1.05 2.85
N ARG A 506 -36.67 2.12 2.69
CA ARG A 506 -38.13 2.06 2.74
C ARG A 506 -38.71 1.13 1.67
N LEU A 507 -38.23 1.20 0.43
CA LEU A 507 -38.69 0.35 -0.67
C LEU A 507 -38.43 -1.14 -0.41
N HIS A 508 -37.40 -1.45 0.38
CA HIS A 508 -37.06 -2.82 0.79
C HIS A 508 -37.65 -3.21 2.15
N ASP A 509 -38.61 -2.44 2.66
CA ASP A 509 -39.26 -2.66 3.96
C ASP A 509 -38.23 -2.77 5.09
N VAL A 510 -37.27 -1.84 5.09
CA VAL A 510 -36.26 -1.67 6.14
C VAL A 510 -36.50 -0.33 6.82
N ARG A 511 -36.72 -0.37 8.14
CA ARG A 511 -36.87 0.82 9.00
C ARG A 511 -35.51 1.51 9.14
N LEU A 512 -35.48 2.84 9.23
CA LEU A 512 -34.25 3.60 9.43
C LEU A 512 -34.33 4.40 10.74
N LEU A 513 -33.28 4.30 11.56
CA LEU A 513 -33.01 5.17 12.70
C LEU A 513 -31.73 5.97 12.40
N GLU A 514 -31.84 7.29 12.33
CA GLU A 514 -30.71 8.20 12.20
C GLU A 514 -30.25 8.63 13.61
N TRP A 515 -28.99 8.40 13.93
CA TRP A 515 -28.36 8.70 15.21
C TRP A 515 -27.46 9.94 15.09
N PRO A 516 -27.88 11.11 15.63
CA PRO A 516 -27.09 12.34 15.57
C PRO A 516 -25.74 12.22 16.29
N TYR A 517 -24.71 12.88 15.78
CA TYR A 517 -23.37 12.81 16.36
C TYR A 517 -23.27 13.35 17.79
N ASP A 518 -24.16 14.28 18.16
CA ASP A 518 -24.24 14.92 19.46
C ASP A 518 -25.15 14.17 20.45
N ALA A 519 -25.82 13.09 20.02
CA ALA A 519 -26.68 12.28 20.87
C ALA A 519 -25.87 11.30 21.73
N PRO A 520 -26.15 11.20 23.05
CA PRO A 520 -25.39 10.33 23.96
C PRO A 520 -25.68 8.84 23.71
N ILE A 521 -24.64 8.04 23.47
CA ILE A 521 -24.74 6.59 23.23
C ILE A 521 -25.00 5.85 24.53
N GLN A 522 -26.28 5.78 24.93
CA GLN A 522 -26.74 5.15 26.15
C GLN A 522 -28.06 4.40 25.91
N THR A 523 -28.36 3.41 26.76
CA THR A 523 -29.56 2.55 26.64
C THR A 523 -30.86 3.37 26.60
N GLU A 524 -30.99 4.41 27.42
CA GLU A 524 -32.23 5.17 27.52
C GLU A 524 -32.52 5.98 26.25
N GLU A 525 -31.48 6.56 25.66
CA GLU A 525 -31.58 7.29 24.38
C GLU A 525 -31.95 6.34 23.24
N LEU A 526 -31.33 5.15 23.19
CA LEU A 526 -31.68 4.10 22.22
C LEU A 526 -33.14 3.67 22.38
N ARG A 527 -33.60 3.44 23.62
CA ARG A 527 -34.99 3.07 23.93
C ARG A 527 -35.98 4.14 23.45
N GLY A 528 -35.72 5.41 23.74
CA GLY A 528 -36.57 6.53 23.34
C GLY A 528 -36.74 6.61 21.82
N ARG A 529 -35.64 6.50 21.07
CA ARG A 529 -35.64 6.56 19.60
C ARG A 529 -36.33 5.36 18.95
N LEU A 530 -36.11 4.16 19.49
CA LEU A 530 -36.77 2.94 19.00
C LEU A 530 -38.29 2.96 19.26
N SER A 531 -38.72 3.48 20.41
CA SER A 531 -40.14 3.61 20.74
C SER A 531 -40.87 4.51 19.74
N ALA A 532 -40.22 5.56 19.24
CA ALA A 532 -40.79 6.42 18.20
C ALA A 532 -40.99 5.70 16.86
N LEU A 533 -40.26 4.61 16.62
CA LEU A 533 -40.40 3.72 15.46
C LEU A 533 -41.31 2.51 15.74
N GLY A 534 -41.92 2.44 16.92
CA GLY A 534 -42.75 1.31 17.35
C GLY A 534 -41.96 0.02 17.62
N ILE A 535 -40.65 0.13 17.89
CA ILE A 535 -39.77 -1.00 18.22
C ILE A 535 -39.55 -1.02 19.73
N GLN A 536 -39.72 -2.19 20.34
CA GLN A 536 -39.38 -2.40 21.75
C GLN A 536 -38.08 -3.17 21.86
N ILE A 537 -37.26 -2.79 22.84
CA ILE A 537 -36.02 -3.50 23.14
C ILE A 537 -36.39 -4.85 23.79
N PRO A 538 -35.80 -5.98 23.33
CA PRO A 538 -35.94 -7.29 23.96
C PRO A 538 -35.56 -7.23 25.45
N VAL A 539 -36.34 -7.92 26.29
CA VAL A 539 -36.07 -8.03 27.73
C VAL A 539 -34.92 -8.99 28.01
#